data_AF-A0A957BUU8-F1
#
_entry.id   AF-A0A957BUU8-F1
#
_cell.length_a   1.000
_cell.length_b   1.000
_cell.length_c   1.000
_cell.angle_alpha   90.00
_cell.angle_beta   90.00
_cell.angle_gamma   90.00
#
_symmetry.space_group_name_H-M   'P 1'
#
loop_
_entity.id
_entity.type
_entity.pdbx_description
1 polymer ?
#
loop_
_entity_poly.entity_id
_entity_poly.type
_entity_poly.pdbx_seq_one_letter_code
_entity_poly.pdbx_strand_id
1 'polypeptide(L)'
;MTQQMTSAEGFARLAAQADGLFCMAGGLIGALAAGSLSEWTGIKPVELLTFVAIGLIIYGAGLFGIASTRPVTRRLPLTGMTLNLAWIAMSIWLLLADPFPLTTEGRALVIAIAVIVDVFATWQFLAVRRMRGQNTTGHLLHKPI
;
A
#
# COMPACT_ATOMS: atom_id res chain seq x y z
N MET A 1 -7.67 -8.22 -28.15
CA MET A 1 -6.86 -8.76 -27.04
C MET A 1 -5.86 -7.74 -26.49
N THR A 2 -5.07 -7.07 -27.33
CA THR A 2 -4.01 -6.12 -26.92
C THR A 2 -4.53 -4.95 -26.06
N GLN A 3 -5.68 -4.37 -26.41
CA GLN A 3 -6.26 -3.21 -25.71
C GLN A 3 -6.77 -3.52 -24.28
N GLN A 4 -7.17 -4.77 -24.01
CA GLN A 4 -7.69 -5.17 -22.71
C GLN A 4 -6.54 -5.45 -21.72
N MET A 5 -5.43 -6.03 -22.21
CA MET A 5 -4.22 -6.25 -21.42
C MET A 5 -3.57 -4.93 -21.01
N THR A 6 -3.46 -3.97 -21.93
CA THR A 6 -2.89 -2.64 -21.62
C THR A 6 -3.71 -1.88 -20.59
N SER A 7 -5.05 -2.03 -20.60
CA SER A 7 -5.93 -1.41 -19.59
C SER A 7 -5.78 -2.03 -18.20
N ALA A 8 -5.70 -3.36 -18.09
CA ALA A 8 -5.51 -4.02 -16.79
C ALA A 8 -4.13 -3.74 -16.19
N GLU A 9 -3.09 -3.75 -17.02
CA GLU A 9 -1.74 -3.33 -16.61
C GLU A 9 -1.70 -1.86 -16.19
N GLY A 10 -2.35 -0.97 -16.95
CA GLY A 10 -2.46 0.45 -16.60
C GLY A 10 -3.18 0.66 -15.27
N PHE A 11 -4.24 -0.11 -15.01
CA PHE A 11 -4.97 -0.05 -13.75
C PHE A 11 -4.15 -0.53 -12.54
N ALA A 12 -3.43 -1.65 -12.69
CA ALA A 12 -2.54 -2.16 -11.65
C ALA A 12 -1.37 -1.19 -11.38
N ARG A 13 -0.83 -0.59 -12.43
CA ARG A 13 0.21 0.44 -12.35
C ARG A 13 -0.26 1.65 -11.58
N LEU A 14 -1.42 2.19 -11.92
CA LEU A 14 -1.95 3.38 -11.27
C LEU A 14 -2.20 3.13 -9.78
N ALA A 15 -2.78 1.98 -9.43
CA ALA A 15 -2.99 1.59 -8.03
C ALA A 15 -1.66 1.54 -7.25
N ALA A 16 -0.63 0.91 -7.82
CA ALA A 16 0.69 0.78 -7.19
C ALA A 16 1.44 2.13 -7.12
N GLN A 17 1.30 3.00 -8.11
CA GLN A 17 1.91 4.33 -8.11
C GLN A 17 1.26 5.27 -7.10
N ALA A 18 -0.08 5.24 -6.99
CA ALA A 18 -0.81 6.06 -6.02
C ALA A 18 -0.46 5.67 -4.58
N ASP A 19 -0.43 4.36 -4.31
CA ASP A 19 -0.01 3.79 -3.02
C ASP A 19 1.45 4.16 -2.71
N GLY A 20 2.36 3.93 -3.66
CA GLY A 20 3.78 4.27 -3.48
C GLY A 20 4.02 5.76 -3.22
N LEU A 21 3.29 6.64 -3.92
CA LEU A 21 3.36 8.08 -3.69
C LEU A 21 2.84 8.47 -2.31
N PHE A 22 1.74 7.85 -1.86
CA PHE A 22 1.21 8.07 -0.52
C PHE A 22 2.21 7.65 0.57
N CYS A 23 2.85 6.48 0.42
CA CYS A 23 3.89 6.04 1.35
C CYS A 23 5.12 6.97 1.34
N MET A 24 5.59 7.41 0.17
CA MET A 24 6.71 8.36 0.10
C MET A 24 6.36 9.70 0.76
N ALA A 25 5.17 10.25 0.49
CA ALA A 25 4.74 11.51 1.08
C ALA A 25 4.56 11.38 2.61
N GLY A 26 3.84 10.35 3.07
CA GLY A 26 3.64 10.08 4.49
C GLY A 26 4.94 9.79 5.22
N GLY A 27 5.85 9.04 4.61
CA GLY A 27 7.18 8.80 5.15
C GLY A 27 8.04 10.05 5.22
N LEU A 28 8.02 10.92 4.20
CA LEU A 28 8.75 12.19 4.24
C LEU A 28 8.22 13.12 5.33
N ILE A 29 6.90 13.27 5.43
CA ILE A 29 6.25 14.03 6.51
C ILE A 29 6.62 13.44 7.87
N GLY A 30 6.52 12.11 8.00
CA GLY A 30 6.86 11.39 9.24
C GLY A 30 8.31 11.58 9.67
N ALA A 31 9.26 11.55 8.73
CA ALA A 31 10.68 11.73 9.01
C ALA A 31 10.99 13.18 9.44
N LEU A 32 10.41 14.16 8.76
CA LEU A 32 10.65 15.58 9.04
C LEU A 32 9.96 16.05 10.33
N ALA A 33 8.82 15.45 10.68
CA ALA A 33 8.01 15.83 11.84
C ALA A 33 8.01 14.79 12.96
N ALA A 34 8.97 13.84 12.98
CA ALA A 34 8.95 12.69 13.89
C ALA A 34 8.82 13.08 15.37
N GLY A 35 9.54 14.10 15.82
CA GLY A 35 9.47 14.61 17.19
C GLY A 35 8.08 15.15 17.53
N SER A 36 7.56 16.06 16.71
CA SER A 36 6.21 16.63 16.89
C SER A 36 5.12 15.58 16.79
N LEU A 37 5.24 14.62 15.87
CA LEU A 37 4.33 13.48 15.75
C LEU A 37 4.38 12.59 16.99
N SER A 38 5.56 12.33 17.57
CA SER A 38 5.69 11.55 18.79
C SER A 38 4.95 12.18 19.96
N GLU A 39 5.12 13.49 20.15
CA GLU A 39 4.42 14.24 21.21
C GLU A 39 2.91 14.29 20.97
N TRP A 40 2.50 14.55 19.73
CA TRP A 40 1.08 14.70 19.38
C TRP A 40 0.32 13.37 19.41
N THR A 41 0.95 12.26 19.00
CA THR A 41 0.32 10.93 18.92
C THR A 41 0.50 10.09 20.18
N GLY A 42 1.47 10.41 21.03
CA GLY A 42 1.85 9.60 22.19
C GLY A 42 2.74 8.39 21.86
N ILE A 43 3.09 8.18 20.58
CA ILE A 43 3.97 7.09 20.15
C ILE A 43 5.41 7.40 20.56
N LYS A 44 5.98 6.57 21.43
CA LYS A 44 7.37 6.66 21.88
C LYS A 44 8.08 5.32 21.73
N PRO A 45 9.39 5.31 21.45
CA PRO A 45 10.27 6.47 21.34
C PRO A 45 10.26 7.08 19.91
N VAL A 46 10.82 8.29 19.72
CA VAL A 46 10.78 9.04 18.44
C VAL A 46 11.42 8.23 17.31
N GLU A 47 12.45 7.46 17.62
CA GLU A 47 13.18 6.61 16.69
C GLU A 47 12.25 5.60 16.02
N LEU A 48 11.22 5.11 16.71
CA LEU A 48 10.24 4.20 16.12
C LEU A 48 9.50 4.87 14.95
N LEU A 49 9.07 6.11 15.10
CA LEU A 49 8.42 6.88 14.04
C LEU A 49 9.39 7.17 12.89
N THR A 50 10.65 7.49 13.21
CA THR A 50 11.70 7.69 12.19
C THR A 50 11.95 6.41 11.38
N PHE A 51 12.06 5.25 12.03
CA PHE A 51 12.24 3.97 11.35
C PHE A 51 11.04 3.62 10.46
N VAL A 52 9.83 3.83 10.96
CA VAL A 52 8.59 3.63 10.17
C VAL A 52 8.57 4.56 8.97
N ALA A 53 8.89 5.85 9.16
CA ALA A 53 8.94 6.84 8.10
C ALA A 53 9.95 6.47 7.00
N ILE A 54 11.17 6.07 7.36
CA ILE A 54 12.18 5.59 6.42
C ILE A 54 11.69 4.34 5.67
N GLY A 55 11.09 3.39 6.40
CA GLY A 55 10.50 2.19 5.82
C GLY A 55 9.43 2.50 4.77
N LEU A 56 8.56 3.47 5.04
CA LEU A 56 7.53 3.94 4.11
C LEU A 56 8.14 4.60 2.86
N ILE A 57 9.19 5.39 3.00
CA ILE A 57 9.90 5.98 1.85
C ILE A 57 10.50 4.88 0.96
N ILE A 58 11.22 3.92 1.56
CA ILE A 58 11.84 2.81 0.83
C ILE A 58 10.78 1.95 0.13
N TYR A 59 9.73 1.59 0.85
CA TYR A 59 8.61 0.82 0.31
C TYR A 59 7.94 1.56 -0.84
N GLY A 60 7.58 2.82 -0.63
CA GLY A 60 6.88 3.63 -1.62
C GLY A 60 7.71 3.85 -2.89
N ALA A 61 9.00 4.13 -2.74
CA ALA A 61 9.94 4.26 -3.86
C ALA A 61 10.09 2.95 -4.63
N GLY A 62 10.21 1.82 -3.92
CA GLY A 62 10.28 0.49 -4.53
C GLY A 62 9.01 0.15 -5.31
N LEU A 63 7.84 0.37 -4.70
CA LEU A 63 6.54 0.09 -5.31
C LEU A 63 6.32 0.96 -6.55
N PHE A 64 6.57 2.27 -6.44
CA PHE A 64 6.44 3.21 -7.55
C PHE A 64 7.44 2.91 -8.68
N GLY A 65 8.69 2.59 -8.33
CA GLY A 65 9.74 2.24 -9.28
C GLY A 65 9.39 0.98 -10.07
N ILE A 66 9.01 -0.11 -9.38
CA ILE A 66 8.59 -1.35 -10.04
C ILE A 66 7.36 -1.10 -10.91
N ALA A 67 6.37 -0.35 -10.41
CA ALA A 67 5.18 0.02 -11.17
C ALA A 67 5.51 0.83 -12.42
N SER A 68 6.62 1.57 -12.46
CA SER A 68 7.02 2.37 -13.62
C SER A 68 7.67 1.54 -14.74
N THR A 69 8.04 0.28 -14.48
CA THR A 69 8.60 -0.63 -15.48
C THR A 69 7.52 -1.36 -16.30
N ARG A 70 7.87 -1.91 -17.47
CA ARG A 70 7.00 -2.78 -18.27
C ARG A 70 7.67 -4.14 -18.48
N PRO A 71 6.91 -5.25 -18.49
CA PRO A 71 5.46 -5.36 -18.25
C PRO A 71 5.10 -5.34 -16.76
N VAL A 72 3.87 -4.93 -16.41
CA VAL A 72 3.39 -4.99 -15.01
C VAL A 72 2.78 -6.36 -14.77
N THR A 73 3.41 -7.14 -13.89
CA THR A 73 2.95 -8.49 -13.57
C THR A 73 1.91 -8.47 -12.45
N ARG A 74 1.07 -9.52 -12.39
CA ARG A 74 0.11 -9.74 -11.31
C ARG A 74 0.74 -9.80 -9.91
N ARG A 75 2.04 -10.08 -9.81
CA ARG A 75 2.76 -10.12 -8.52
C ARG A 75 2.78 -8.74 -7.86
N LEU A 76 2.91 -7.67 -8.63
CA LEU A 76 2.98 -6.31 -8.10
C LEU A 76 1.77 -5.92 -7.24
N PRO A 77 0.53 -5.90 -7.76
CA PRO A 77 -0.63 -5.55 -6.95
C PRO A 77 -0.93 -6.60 -5.87
N LEU A 78 -0.55 -7.87 -6.06
CA LEU A 78 -0.72 -8.89 -5.02
C LEU A 78 0.18 -8.64 -3.80
N THR A 79 1.45 -8.32 -4.04
CA THR A 79 2.40 -7.97 -2.97
C THR A 79 1.97 -6.70 -2.25
N GLY A 80 1.60 -5.64 -3.00
CA GLY A 80 1.09 -4.40 -2.41
C GLY A 80 -0.12 -4.66 -1.51
N MET A 81 -1.11 -5.41 -2.02
CA MET A 81 -2.32 -5.75 -1.27
C MET A 81 -2.00 -6.48 0.03
N THR A 82 -1.05 -7.43 -0.02
CA THR A 82 -0.69 -8.25 1.14
C THR A 82 0.00 -7.41 2.23
N LEU A 83 0.88 -6.49 1.84
CA LEU A 83 1.57 -5.60 2.76
C LEU A 83 0.61 -4.55 3.35
N ASN A 84 -0.31 -4.02 2.56
CA ASN A 84 -1.36 -3.12 3.05
C ASN A 84 -2.29 -3.82 4.05
N LEU A 85 -2.69 -5.07 3.80
CA LEU A 85 -3.46 -5.85 4.76
C LEU A 85 -2.69 -6.11 6.06
N ALA A 86 -1.38 -6.39 5.98
CA ALA A 86 -0.53 -6.53 7.16
C ALA A 86 -0.45 -5.21 7.95
N TRP A 87 -0.35 -4.07 7.27
CA TRP A 87 -0.36 -2.74 7.90
C TRP A 87 -1.68 -2.45 8.63
N ILE A 88 -2.82 -2.78 8.02
CA ILE A 88 -4.15 -2.64 8.64
C ILE A 88 -4.25 -3.53 9.88
N ALA A 89 -3.80 -4.79 9.79
CA ALA A 89 -3.80 -5.70 10.93
C ALA A 89 -2.93 -5.18 12.09
N MET A 90 -1.76 -4.63 11.79
CA MET A 90 -0.90 -3.98 12.80
C MET A 90 -1.57 -2.74 13.40
N SER A 91 -2.30 -1.96 12.60
CA SER A 91 -3.04 -0.78 13.08
C SER A 91 -4.17 -1.17 14.04
N ILE A 92 -4.91 -2.24 13.71
CA ILE A 92 -5.94 -2.81 14.60
C ILE A 92 -5.30 -3.29 15.92
N TRP A 93 -4.20 -4.04 15.83
CA TRP A 93 -3.48 -4.50 17.01
C TRP A 93 -2.98 -3.33 17.88
N LEU A 94 -2.39 -2.30 17.26
CA LEU A 94 -1.93 -1.09 17.94
C LEU A 94 -3.06 -0.39 18.72
N LEU A 95 -4.27 -0.33 18.15
CA LEU A 95 -5.42 0.31 18.78
C LEU A 95 -6.05 -0.53 19.91
N LEU A 96 -6.01 -1.85 19.79
CA LEU A 96 -6.66 -2.77 20.75
C LEU A 96 -5.74 -3.18 21.90
N ALA A 97 -4.47 -3.46 21.60
CA ALA A 97 -3.48 -3.86 22.58
C ALA A 97 -2.88 -2.67 23.35
N ASP A 98 -3.02 -1.45 22.79
CA ASP A 98 -2.55 -0.19 23.36
C ASP A 98 -1.12 -0.26 23.93
N PRO A 99 -0.13 -0.73 23.13
CA PRO A 99 1.25 -0.88 23.61
C PRO A 99 1.95 0.45 23.92
N PHE A 100 1.35 1.57 23.50
CA PHE A 100 1.83 2.92 23.75
C PHE A 100 0.67 3.74 24.34
N PRO A 101 0.97 4.80 25.13
CA PRO A 101 -0.04 5.71 25.65
C PRO A 101 -0.54 6.65 24.54
N LEU A 102 -1.29 6.11 23.58
CA LEU A 102 -1.79 6.86 22.43
C LEU A 102 -2.74 7.97 22.88
N THR A 103 -2.53 9.17 22.36
CA THR A 103 -3.48 10.28 22.51
C THR A 103 -4.74 10.00 21.69
N THR A 104 -5.83 10.73 21.97
CA THR A 104 -7.06 10.65 21.17
C THR A 104 -6.78 10.97 19.70
N GLU A 105 -5.94 11.96 19.45
CA GLU A 105 -5.51 12.40 18.14
C GLU A 105 -4.64 11.34 17.44
N GLY A 106 -3.73 10.70 18.18
CA GLY A 106 -2.93 9.59 17.69
C GLY A 106 -3.79 8.41 17.23
N ARG A 107 -4.81 8.04 18.02
CA ARG A 107 -5.77 6.99 17.65
C ARG A 107 -6.54 7.37 16.39
N ALA A 108 -7.03 8.60 16.31
CA ALA A 108 -7.73 9.10 15.13
C ALA A 108 -6.85 9.08 13.86
N LEU A 109 -5.58 9.45 13.99
CA LEU A 109 -4.60 9.40 12.90
C LEU A 109 -4.37 7.96 12.41
N VAL A 110 -4.14 7.01 13.33
CA VAL A 110 -3.94 5.59 13.00
C VAL A 110 -5.17 5.04 12.26
N ILE A 111 -6.38 5.36 12.73
CA ILE A 111 -7.63 4.94 12.08
C ILE A 111 -7.74 5.54 10.67
N ALA A 112 -7.49 6.84 10.52
CA ALA A 112 -7.57 7.52 9.22
C ALA A 112 -6.59 6.92 8.21
N ILE A 113 -5.34 6.68 8.61
CA ILE A 113 -4.33 6.04 7.75
C ILE A 113 -4.76 4.61 7.41
N ALA A 114 -5.25 3.82 8.36
CA ALA A 114 -5.68 2.45 8.12
C ALA A 114 -6.82 2.39 7.08
N VAL A 115 -7.78 3.32 7.13
CA VAL A 115 -8.86 3.42 6.13
C VAL A 115 -8.30 3.76 4.74
N ILE A 116 -7.37 4.73 4.65
CA ILE A 116 -6.73 5.08 3.36
C ILE A 116 -5.99 3.87 2.78
N VAL A 117 -5.23 3.16 3.62
CA VAL A 117 -4.50 1.95 3.23
C VAL A 117 -5.45 0.83 2.78
N ASP A 118 -6.63 0.70 3.39
CA ASP A 118 -7.66 -0.25 2.96
C ASP A 118 -8.22 0.08 1.57
N VAL A 119 -8.37 1.37 1.24
CA VAL A 119 -8.73 1.78 -0.13
C VAL A 119 -7.67 1.32 -1.13
N PHE A 120 -6.38 1.47 -0.82
CA PHE A 120 -5.29 0.97 -1.68
C PHE A 120 -5.28 -0.56 -1.80
N ALA A 121 -5.46 -1.28 -0.68
CA ALA A 121 -5.56 -2.75 -0.68
C ALA A 121 -6.74 -3.22 -1.56
N THR A 122 -7.89 -2.58 -1.43
CA THR A 122 -9.09 -2.86 -2.24
C THR A 122 -8.83 -2.57 -3.72
N TRP A 123 -8.18 -1.45 -4.03
CA TRP A 123 -7.84 -1.10 -5.41
C TRP A 123 -6.89 -2.15 -6.03
N GLN A 124 -5.88 -2.58 -5.29
CA GLN A 124 -4.94 -3.62 -5.71
C GLN A 124 -5.62 -4.99 -5.84
N PHE A 125 -6.56 -5.34 -4.97
CA PHE A 125 -7.39 -6.53 -5.10
C PHE A 125 -8.20 -6.54 -6.41
N LEU A 126 -8.83 -5.40 -6.74
CA LEU A 126 -9.56 -5.25 -7.99
C LEU A 126 -8.62 -5.39 -9.21
N ALA A 127 -7.41 -4.85 -9.13
CA ALA A 127 -6.40 -5.00 -10.17
C ALA A 127 -6.00 -6.47 -10.36
N VAL A 128 -5.76 -7.20 -9.27
CA VAL A 128 -5.48 -8.64 -9.28
C VAL A 128 -6.62 -9.44 -9.92
N ARG A 129 -7.89 -9.11 -9.61
CA ARG A 129 -9.07 -9.75 -10.23
C ARG A 129 -9.13 -9.50 -11.74
N ARG A 130 -8.92 -8.26 -12.18
CA ARG A 130 -8.92 -7.89 -13.60
C ARG A 130 -7.85 -8.63 -14.40
N MET A 131 -6.66 -8.81 -13.82
CA MET A 131 -5.57 -9.57 -14.46
C MET A 131 -5.85 -11.08 -14.52
N ARG A 132 -6.53 -11.68 -13.53
CA ARG A 132 -6.90 -13.12 -13.57
C ARG A 132 -7.88 -13.43 -14.71
N GLY A 133 -8.89 -12.59 -14.90
CA GLY A 133 -9.92 -12.81 -15.93
C GLY A 133 -9.34 -12.90 -17.34
N GLN A 134 -8.21 -12.23 -17.60
CA GLN A 134 -7.57 -12.22 -18.91
C GLN A 134 -6.72 -13.47 -19.18
N ASN A 135 -6.04 -14.00 -18.15
CA ASN A 135 -5.27 -15.25 -18.28
C ASN A 135 -6.18 -16.45 -18.62
N THR A 136 -7.42 -16.48 -18.11
CA THR A 136 -8.38 -17.57 -18.40
C THR A 136 -8.92 -17.50 -19.83
N THR A 137 -9.27 -16.32 -20.34
CA THR A 137 -9.77 -16.16 -21.72
C THR A 137 -8.69 -16.46 -22.76
N GLY A 138 -7.42 -16.14 -22.48
CA GLY A 138 -6.30 -16.48 -23.37
C GLY A 138 -6.11 -17.98 -23.56
N HIS A 139 -6.35 -18.79 -22.52
CA HIS A 139 -6.22 -20.24 -22.58
C HIS A 139 -7.34 -20.93 -23.37
N LEU A 140 -8.56 -20.36 -23.37
CA LEU A 140 -9.72 -20.94 -24.07
C LEU A 140 -9.70 -20.71 -25.59
N LEU A 141 -8.92 -19.74 -26.08
CA LEU A 141 -8.80 -19.44 -27.52
C LEU A 141 -7.63 -20.15 -28.20
N HIS A 142 -6.83 -20.93 -27.45
CA HIS A 142 -5.69 -21.70 -27.97
C HIS A 142 -5.87 -23.20 -27.72
N LYS A 143 -7.10 -23.70 -27.93
CA LYS A 143 -7.34 -25.13 -28.07
C LYS A 143 -7.19 -25.45 -29.56
N PRO A 144 -6.16 -26.21 -30.00
CA PRO A 144 -6.13 -26.69 -31.37
C PRO A 144 -7.33 -27.61 -31.57
N ILE A 145 -8.13 -27.28 -32.60
CA ILE A 145 -9.19 -28.15 -33.14
C ILE A 145 -8.54 -29.20 -34.02
#